data_AF-A0A497RS69-F1
#
_entry.id   AF-A0A497RS69-F1
#
_cell.length_a   1.000
_cell.length_b   1.000
_cell.length_c   1.000
_cell.angle_alpha   90.00
_cell.angle_beta   90.00
_cell.angle_gamma   90.00
#
_symmetry.space_group_name_H-M   'P 1'
#
loop_
_entity.id
_entity.type
_entity.pdbx_description
1 polymer ?
#
loop_
_entity_poly.entity_id
_entity_poly.type
_entity_poly.pdbx_seq_one_letter_code
_entity_poly.pdbx_strand_id
1 'polypeptide(L)'
;METKKRVIIQGERVHYVGYRPFLLAKAMKLGIKRFEAENLIEDEKQKVVVSFSGNEKQVKEFLEFIKKNYPPNARVSKIEELKVVDRIMSIDDYHKILAIEQQNTIVQAGLMMIGNQDVMIGKQDQMLEKQDQTIQEIREVKEEIKDLRMDLKS
;
A
#
# COMPACT_ATOMS: atom_id res chain seq x y z
N MET A 1 9.01 -5.17 -36.84
CA MET A 1 7.86 -4.29 -36.54
C MET A 1 7.68 -4.22 -35.02
N GLU A 2 7.36 -3.06 -34.47
CA GLU A 2 6.94 -2.96 -33.07
C GLU A 2 5.51 -3.47 -32.92
N THR A 3 5.29 -4.32 -31.92
CA THR A 3 3.97 -4.84 -31.57
C THR A 3 3.49 -4.13 -30.31
N LYS A 4 2.26 -3.61 -30.36
CA LYS A 4 1.58 -3.05 -29.19
C LYS A 4 0.71 -4.12 -28.55
N LYS A 5 0.69 -4.14 -27.22
CA LYS A 5 -0.18 -5.01 -26.43
C LYS A 5 -0.78 -4.22 -25.28
N ARG A 6 -2.02 -4.55 -24.96
CA ARG A 6 -2.66 -4.15 -23.71
C ARG A 6 -3.10 -5.41 -22.97
N VAL A 7 -2.89 -5.44 -21.67
CA VAL A 7 -3.24 -6.56 -20.81
C VAL A 7 -4.01 -6.01 -19.61
N ILE A 8 -5.13 -6.64 -19.29
CA ILE A 8 -5.91 -6.36 -18.09
C ILE A 8 -5.63 -7.45 -17.09
N ILE A 9 -5.17 -7.06 -15.91
CA ILE A 9 -4.93 -7.95 -14.78
C ILE A 9 -5.98 -7.61 -13.72
N GLN A 10 -6.95 -8.50 -13.54
CA GLN A 10 -8.04 -8.33 -12.60
C GLN A 10 -7.85 -9.25 -11.39
N GLY A 11 -8.22 -8.79 -10.21
CA GLY A 11 -8.31 -9.66 -9.06
C GLY A 11 -8.91 -9.01 -7.81
N GLU A 12 -9.03 -9.80 -6.74
CA GLU A 12 -9.51 -9.33 -5.44
C GLU A 12 -8.59 -8.30 -4.80
N ARG A 13 -7.28 -8.40 -5.07
CA ARG A 13 -6.27 -7.48 -4.53
C ARG A 13 -5.14 -7.29 -5.53
N VAL A 14 -5.25 -6.28 -6.38
CA VAL A 14 -4.20 -5.91 -7.36
C VAL A 14 -3.78 -4.45 -7.26
N HIS A 15 -4.49 -3.64 -6.46
CA HIS A 15 -4.08 -2.27 -6.11
C HIS A 15 -3.32 -2.25 -4.78
N TYR A 16 -2.48 -1.23 -4.57
CA TYR A 16 -1.69 -1.04 -3.35
C TYR A 16 -0.77 -2.22 -2.96
N VAL A 17 -0.46 -3.11 -3.91
CA VAL A 17 0.45 -4.25 -3.74
C VAL A 17 1.78 -4.07 -4.51
N GLY A 18 2.03 -2.86 -5.04
CA GLY A 18 3.24 -2.56 -5.81
C GLY A 18 3.22 -3.06 -7.26
N TYR A 19 2.03 -3.40 -7.81
CA TYR A 19 1.90 -4.00 -9.13
C TYR A 19 2.45 -3.11 -10.27
N ARG A 20 2.13 -1.81 -10.28
CA ARG A 20 2.60 -0.87 -11.31
C ARG A 20 4.13 -0.71 -11.31
N PRO A 21 4.80 -0.45 -10.17
CA PRO A 21 6.28 -0.48 -10.08
C PRO A 21 6.90 -1.83 -10.48
N PHE A 22 6.27 -2.95 -10.10
CA PHE A 22 6.73 -4.29 -10.42
C PHE A 22 6.76 -4.54 -11.94
N LEU A 23 5.71 -4.16 -12.64
CA LEU A 23 5.63 -4.25 -14.10
C LEU A 23 6.63 -3.30 -14.78
N LEU A 24 6.72 -2.05 -14.31
CA LEU A 24 7.66 -1.07 -14.84
C LEU A 24 9.11 -1.56 -14.75
N ALA A 25 9.52 -2.08 -13.59
CA ALA A 25 10.87 -2.57 -13.38
C ALA A 25 11.24 -3.70 -14.37
N LYS A 26 10.30 -4.61 -14.65
CA LYS A 26 10.52 -5.65 -15.66
C LYS A 26 10.56 -5.07 -17.07
N ALA A 27 9.67 -4.14 -17.41
CA ALA A 27 9.65 -3.50 -18.73
C ALA A 27 10.97 -2.78 -19.03
N MET A 28 11.51 -2.03 -18.05
CA MET A 28 12.82 -1.38 -18.15
C MET A 28 13.95 -2.39 -18.37
N LYS A 29 13.97 -3.50 -17.61
CA LYS A 29 14.97 -4.57 -17.78
C LYS A 29 14.95 -5.23 -19.16
N LEU A 30 13.78 -5.29 -19.79
CA LEU A 30 13.62 -5.81 -21.15
C LEU A 30 13.92 -4.77 -22.24
N GLY A 31 14.21 -3.51 -21.87
CA GLY A 31 14.43 -2.42 -22.80
C GLY A 31 13.17 -2.00 -23.57
N ILE A 32 11.98 -2.20 -22.99
CA ILE A 32 10.71 -1.72 -23.57
C ILE A 32 10.72 -0.19 -23.50
N LYS A 33 10.54 0.48 -24.65
CA LYS A 33 10.64 1.95 -24.74
C LYS A 33 9.33 2.68 -24.48
N ARG A 34 8.19 2.00 -24.66
CA ARG A 34 6.86 2.57 -24.41
C ARG A 34 6.08 1.67 -23.49
N PHE A 35 5.64 2.25 -22.39
CA PHE A 35 5.02 1.53 -21.29
C PHE A 35 4.14 2.48 -20.50
N GLU A 36 2.97 2.01 -20.13
CA GLU A 36 2.08 2.66 -19.17
C GLU A 36 1.31 1.59 -18.40
N ALA A 37 1.00 1.87 -17.14
CA ALA A 37 0.12 1.02 -16.35
C ALA A 37 -0.76 1.85 -15.43
N GLU A 38 -2.04 1.52 -15.40
CA GLU A 38 -3.05 2.27 -14.66
C GLU A 38 -3.89 1.34 -13.80
N ASN A 39 -4.28 1.85 -12.64
CA ASN A 39 -5.23 1.19 -11.77
C ASN A 39 -6.63 1.66 -12.14
N LEU A 40 -7.51 0.74 -12.50
CA LEU A 40 -8.92 1.00 -12.75
C LEU A 40 -9.79 0.19 -11.79
N ILE A 41 -10.96 0.73 -11.49
CA ILE A 41 -12.04 0.02 -10.79
C ILE A 41 -13.21 -0.04 -11.76
N GLU A 42 -13.66 -1.25 -12.09
CA GLU A 42 -14.82 -1.50 -12.94
C GLU A 42 -15.61 -2.65 -12.33
N ASP A 43 -16.92 -2.46 -12.17
CA ASP A 43 -17.82 -3.41 -11.48
C ASP A 43 -17.31 -3.84 -10.10
N GLU A 44 -16.83 -2.88 -9.29
CA GLU A 44 -16.22 -3.08 -7.96
C GLU A 44 -14.95 -3.98 -7.96
N LYS A 45 -14.45 -4.38 -9.12
CA LYS A 45 -13.26 -5.21 -9.25
C LYS A 45 -12.04 -4.36 -9.54
N GLN A 46 -10.95 -4.66 -8.83
CA GLN A 46 -9.67 -4.02 -9.08
C GLN A 46 -9.05 -4.56 -10.35
N LYS A 47 -8.64 -3.65 -11.24
CA LYS A 47 -7.95 -3.95 -12.49
C LYS A 47 -6.65 -3.16 -12.57
N VAL A 48 -5.58 -3.80 -13.02
CA VAL A 48 -4.35 -3.15 -13.47
C VAL A 48 -4.29 -3.31 -14.98
N VAL A 49 -4.43 -2.21 -15.70
CA VAL A 49 -4.34 -2.20 -17.15
C VAL A 49 -2.93 -1.77 -17.51
N VAL A 50 -2.21 -2.62 -18.25
CA VAL A 50 -0.86 -2.34 -18.70
C VAL A 50 -0.83 -2.30 -20.22
N SER A 51 -0.27 -1.24 -20.79
CA SER A 51 -0.02 -1.15 -22.23
C SER A 51 1.47 -0.99 -22.49
N PHE A 52 1.99 -1.69 -23.48
CA PHE A 52 3.41 -1.64 -23.84
C PHE A 52 3.64 -1.89 -25.33
N SER A 53 4.74 -1.35 -25.87
CA SER A 53 5.20 -1.67 -27.23
C SER A 53 6.67 -2.06 -27.27
N GLY A 54 6.97 -3.06 -28.09
CA GLY A 54 8.33 -3.56 -28.28
C GLY A 54 8.45 -4.49 -29.47
N ASN A 55 9.65 -5.02 -29.69
CA ASN A 55 9.85 -6.08 -30.66
C ASN A 55 9.22 -7.41 -30.19
N GLU A 56 9.13 -8.40 -31.08
CA GLU A 56 8.48 -9.68 -30.81
C GLU A 56 9.06 -10.41 -29.58
N LYS A 57 10.39 -10.41 -29.43
CA LYS A 57 11.07 -11.02 -28.29
C LYS A 57 10.69 -10.33 -26.98
N GLN A 58 10.76 -9.01 -26.93
CA GLN A 58 10.41 -8.21 -25.75
C GLN A 58 8.94 -8.44 -25.34
N VAL A 59 8.03 -8.42 -26.32
CA VAL A 59 6.60 -8.60 -26.07
C VAL A 59 6.31 -9.99 -25.53
N LYS A 60 6.89 -11.04 -26.13
CA LYS A 60 6.73 -12.42 -25.67
C LYS A 60 7.24 -12.59 -24.24
N GLU A 61 8.46 -12.15 -23.96
CA GLU A 61 9.07 -12.27 -22.62
C GLU A 61 8.27 -11.49 -21.56
N PHE A 62 7.74 -10.32 -21.89
CA PHE A 62 6.95 -9.53 -20.96
C PHE A 62 5.57 -10.16 -20.69
N LEU A 63 4.91 -10.69 -21.71
CA LEU A 63 3.64 -11.42 -21.55
C LEU A 63 3.82 -12.69 -20.70
N GLU A 64 4.89 -13.44 -20.92
CA GLU A 64 5.22 -14.60 -20.08
C GLU A 64 5.47 -14.19 -18.63
N PHE A 65 6.14 -13.06 -18.39
CA PHE A 65 6.36 -12.53 -17.05
C PHE A 65 5.04 -12.19 -16.34
N ILE A 66 4.13 -11.45 -17.01
CA ILE A 66 2.82 -11.07 -16.46
C ILE A 66 2.01 -12.29 -16.02
N LYS A 67 2.08 -13.39 -16.78
CA LYS A 67 1.32 -14.62 -16.50
C LYS A 67 1.91 -15.47 -15.36
N LYS A 68 3.22 -15.33 -15.10
CA LYS A 68 3.95 -16.23 -14.19
C LYS A 68 4.40 -15.57 -12.89
N ASN A 69 4.44 -14.24 -12.81
CA ASN A 69 5.04 -13.53 -11.69
C ASN A 69 4.12 -12.42 -11.18
N TYR A 70 4.00 -12.34 -9.85
CA TYR A 70 3.08 -11.46 -9.15
C TYR A 70 3.79 -10.80 -7.97
N PRO A 71 3.41 -9.57 -7.57
CA PRO A 71 3.83 -9.02 -6.29
C PRO A 71 3.37 -9.90 -5.11
N PRO A 72 4.12 -9.97 -3.99
CA PRO A 72 3.86 -10.92 -2.89
C PRO A 72 2.44 -10.89 -2.30
N ASN A 73 1.79 -9.73 -2.31
CA ASN A 73 0.45 -9.53 -1.73
C ASN A 73 -0.67 -9.49 -2.77
N ALA A 74 -0.37 -9.76 -4.04
CA ALA A 74 -1.35 -9.70 -5.10
C ALA A 74 -2.23 -10.96 -5.12
N ARG A 75 -3.53 -10.78 -5.29
CA ARG A 75 -4.51 -11.85 -5.54
C ARG A 75 -5.15 -11.60 -6.90
N VAL A 76 -4.62 -12.27 -7.92
CA VAL A 76 -5.08 -12.17 -9.31
C VAL A 76 -6.12 -13.24 -9.60
N SER A 77 -7.23 -12.84 -10.22
CA SER A 77 -8.32 -13.74 -10.59
C SER A 77 -8.39 -13.97 -12.10
N LYS A 78 -8.02 -12.98 -12.92
CA LYS A 78 -8.11 -13.06 -14.38
C LYS A 78 -7.06 -12.20 -15.06
N ILE A 79 -6.53 -12.69 -16.19
CA ILE A 79 -5.65 -11.91 -17.07
C ILE A 79 -6.21 -12.00 -18.48
N GLU A 80 -6.42 -10.84 -19.12
CA GLU A 80 -6.96 -10.74 -20.47
C GLU A 80 -6.03 -9.92 -21.37
N GLU A 81 -5.73 -10.42 -22.56
CA GLU A 81 -4.97 -9.68 -23.58
C GLU A 81 -5.94 -8.99 -24.54
N LEU A 82 -5.77 -7.68 -24.73
CA LEU A 82 -6.51 -6.85 -25.68
C LEU A 82 -5.63 -6.42 -26.85
N LYS A 83 -6.22 -6.35 -28.06
CA LYS A 83 -5.49 -6.06 -29.30
C LYS A 83 -5.27 -4.58 -29.61
N VAL A 84 -6.05 -3.65 -29.04
CA VAL A 84 -6.05 -2.25 -29.49
C VAL A 84 -5.47 -1.33 -28.43
N VAL A 85 -4.42 -0.60 -28.81
CA VAL A 85 -3.84 0.49 -28.02
C VAL A 85 -3.50 1.63 -28.96
N ASP A 86 -4.06 2.81 -28.72
CA ASP A 86 -3.82 4.01 -29.52
C ASP A 86 -2.38 4.50 -29.36
N ARG A 87 -2.14 5.28 -28.30
CA ARG A 87 -0.85 5.83 -27.94
C ARG A 87 -0.43 5.24 -26.59
N ILE A 88 0.84 4.85 -26.51
CA ILE A 88 1.50 4.45 -25.27
C ILE A 88 2.59 5.49 -25.04
N MET A 89 2.67 6.07 -23.85
CA MET A 89 3.70 7.06 -23.54
C MET A 89 5.10 6.44 -23.47
N SER A 90 6.14 7.29 -23.43
CA SER A 90 7.51 6.80 -23.23
C SER A 90 7.65 6.21 -21.81
N ILE A 91 8.48 5.19 -21.68
CA ILE A 91 8.72 4.56 -20.36
C ILE A 91 9.36 5.56 -19.37
N ASP A 92 10.14 6.51 -19.86
CA ASP A 92 10.78 7.55 -19.03
C ASP A 92 9.76 8.55 -18.49
N ASP A 93 8.79 8.97 -19.31
CA ASP A 93 7.72 9.86 -18.86
C ASP A 93 6.80 9.15 -17.87
N TYR A 94 6.44 7.90 -18.15
CA TYR A 94 5.67 7.08 -17.21
C TYR A 94 6.43 6.86 -15.90
N HIS A 95 7.75 6.62 -15.95
CA HIS A 95 8.55 6.49 -14.74
C HIS A 95 8.50 7.76 -13.87
N LYS A 96 8.61 8.95 -14.47
CA LYS A 96 8.49 10.22 -13.75
C LYS A 96 7.11 10.39 -13.11
N ILE A 97 6.04 10.10 -13.86
CA ILE A 97 4.67 10.18 -13.36
C ILE A 97 4.48 9.21 -12.18
N LEU A 98 4.86 7.95 -12.35
CA LEU A 98 4.73 6.94 -11.30
C LEU A 98 5.58 7.32 -10.07
N ALA A 99 6.78 7.88 -10.24
CA ALA A 99 7.61 8.32 -9.13
C ALA A 99 6.92 9.41 -8.31
N ILE A 100 6.30 10.41 -8.96
CA ILE A 100 5.53 11.47 -8.31
C ILE A 100 4.33 10.86 -7.57
N GLU A 101 3.59 9.93 -8.18
CA GLU A 101 2.47 9.24 -7.53
C GLU A 101 2.90 8.45 -6.29
N GLN A 102 4.03 7.74 -6.35
CA GLN A 102 4.57 7.00 -5.20
C GLN A 102 5.04 7.94 -4.09
N GLN A 103 5.67 9.07 -4.43
CA GLN A 103 6.05 10.10 -3.46
C GLN A 103 4.81 10.67 -2.75
N ASN A 104 3.76 11.01 -3.51
CA ASN A 104 2.51 11.48 -2.91
C ASN A 104 1.88 10.40 -2.01
N THR A 105 1.90 9.14 -2.42
CA THR A 105 1.43 8.01 -1.60
C THR A 105 2.17 7.91 -0.27
N ILE A 106 3.50 8.08 -0.28
CA ILE A 106 4.34 8.09 0.93
C ILE A 106 3.98 9.29 1.83
N VAL A 107 3.80 10.48 1.26
CA VAL A 107 3.39 11.68 2.01
C VAL A 107 2.05 11.45 2.71
N GLN A 108 1.05 10.94 2.00
CA GLN A 108 -0.28 10.66 2.57
C GLN A 108 -0.22 9.59 3.67
N ALA A 109 0.56 8.51 3.47
CA ALA A 109 0.76 7.50 4.48
C ALA A 109 1.44 8.08 5.74
N GLY A 110 2.45 8.95 5.56
CA GLY A 110 3.12 9.64 6.66
C GLY A 110 2.17 10.53 7.46
N LEU A 111 1.32 11.33 6.79
CA LEU A 111 0.31 12.16 7.45
C LEU A 111 -0.69 11.31 8.26
N MET A 112 -1.15 10.19 7.71
CA MET A 112 -2.04 9.25 8.42
C MET A 112 -1.36 8.64 9.65
N MET A 113 -0.07 8.28 9.54
CA MET A 113 0.70 7.74 10.67
C MET A 113 0.86 8.76 11.79
N ILE A 114 1.17 10.03 11.46
CA ILE A 114 1.26 11.12 12.44
C ILE A 114 -0.09 11.31 13.15
N GLY A 115 -1.19 11.43 12.41
CA GLY A 115 -2.51 11.59 13.02
C GLY A 115 -2.91 10.41 13.93
N ASN A 116 -2.56 9.18 13.55
CA ASN A 116 -2.76 8.01 14.41
C ASN A 116 -1.87 8.04 15.67
N GLN A 117 -0.66 8.58 15.58
CA GLN A 117 0.23 8.78 16.73
C GLN A 117 -0.34 9.83 17.69
N ASP A 118 -0.85 10.96 17.19
CA ASP A 118 -1.48 11.98 18.03
C ASP A 118 -2.66 11.40 18.84
N VAL A 119 -3.51 10.58 18.20
CA VAL A 119 -4.59 9.86 18.88
C VAL A 119 -4.06 8.87 19.92
N MET A 120 -2.95 8.19 19.64
CA MET A 120 -2.35 7.25 20.58
C MET A 120 -1.76 7.96 21.80
N ILE A 121 -1.08 9.10 21.60
CA ILE A 121 -0.54 9.94 22.67
C ILE A 121 -1.68 10.43 23.56
N GLY A 122 -2.76 10.97 22.99
CA GLY A 122 -3.90 11.41 23.79
C GLY A 122 -4.55 10.27 24.62
N LYS A 123 -4.57 9.05 24.10
CA LYS A 123 -5.01 7.87 24.87
C LYS A 123 -4.03 7.48 25.98
N GLN A 124 -2.73 7.69 25.78
CA GLN A 124 -1.72 7.46 26.80
C GLN A 124 -1.82 8.50 27.91
N ASP A 125 -2.03 9.78 27.59
CA ASP A 125 -2.24 10.83 28.59
C ASP A 125 -3.46 10.52 29.47
N GLN A 126 -4.59 10.13 28.86
CA GLN A 126 -5.78 9.69 29.61
C GLN A 126 -5.52 8.45 30.48
N MET A 127 -4.65 7.54 30.05
CA MET A 127 -4.27 6.37 30.85
C MET A 127 -3.42 6.79 32.05
N LEU A 128 -2.48 7.72 31.87
CA LEU A 128 -1.65 8.26 32.95
C LEU A 128 -2.51 8.97 33.98
N GLU A 129 -3.46 9.81 33.57
CA GLU A 129 -4.40 10.48 34.47
C GLU A 129 -5.19 9.47 35.33
N LYS A 130 -5.68 8.39 34.71
CA LYS A 130 -6.39 7.32 35.44
C LYS A 130 -5.48 6.53 36.37
N GLN A 131 -4.21 6.33 36.01
CA GLN A 131 -3.23 5.69 36.89
C GLN A 131 -2.92 6.57 38.10
N ASP A 132 -2.78 7.89 37.92
CA ASP A 132 -2.57 8.83 39.02
C ASP A 132 -3.75 8.82 40.00
N GLN A 133 -4.98 8.80 39.50
CA GLN A 133 -6.21 8.63 40.32
C GLN A 133 -6.18 7.31 41.10
N THR A 134 -5.85 6.20 40.43
CA THR A 134 -5.75 4.88 41.08
C THR A 134 -4.69 4.87 42.18
N ILE A 135 -3.52 5.50 41.94
CA ILE A 135 -2.44 5.62 42.93
C ILE A 135 -2.89 6.45 44.13
N GLN A 136 -3.64 7.53 43.90
CA GLN A 136 -4.19 8.36 44.96
C GLN A 136 -5.15 7.54 45.84
N GLU A 137 -6.12 6.86 45.24
CA GLU A 137 -7.07 6.01 45.97
C GLU A 137 -6.35 4.93 46.79
N ILE A 138 -5.32 4.27 46.23
CA ILE A 138 -4.51 3.29 46.96
C ILE A 138 -3.79 3.92 48.17
N ARG A 139 -3.30 5.15 48.04
CA ARG A 139 -2.64 5.86 49.16
C ARG A 139 -3.65 6.19 50.27
N GLU A 140 -4.85 6.62 49.91
CA GLU A 140 -5.92 6.92 50.86
C GLU A 140 -6.32 5.65 51.63
N VAL A 141 -6.60 4.55 50.93
CA VAL A 141 -6.90 3.24 51.55
C VAL A 141 -5.76 2.77 52.47
N LYS A 142 -4.50 3.01 52.08
CA LYS A 142 -3.34 2.63 52.90
C LYS A 142 -3.30 3.40 54.22
N GLU A 143 -3.60 4.69 54.23
CA GLU A 143 -3.65 5.48 55.47
C GLU A 143 -4.84 5.06 56.35
N GLU A 144 -6.02 4.84 55.77
CA GLU A 144 -7.17 4.31 56.53
C GLU A 144 -6.86 2.98 57.24
N ILE A 145 -6.19 2.05 56.54
CA ILE A 145 -5.75 0.76 57.14
C ILE A 145 -4.76 0.99 58.29
N LYS A 146 -3.89 1.99 58.19
CA LYS A 146 -2.90 2.29 59.22
C LYS A 146 -3.57 2.87 60.47
N ASP A 147 -4.54 3.77 60.30
CA ASP A 147 -5.30 4.36 61.40
C ASP A 147 -6.12 3.29 62.14
N LEU A 148 -6.84 2.43 61.41
CA LEU A 148 -7.57 1.29 61.99
C LEU A 148 -6.66 0.35 62.79
N ARG A 149 -5.42 0.13 62.32
CA ARG A 149 -4.42 -0.68 63.05
C ARG A 149 -3.91 -0.01 64.31
N MET A 150 -3.91 1.32 64.39
CA MET A 150 -3.54 2.06 65.60
C MET A 150 -4.67 1.97 66.63
N ASP A 151 -5.92 2.16 66.20
CA ASP A 151 -7.10 2.07 67.07
C ASP A 151 -7.25 0.67 67.72
N LEU A 152 -6.96 -0.40 66.98
CA LEU A 152 -6.98 -1.77 67.51
C LEU A 152 -5.89 -2.09 68.53
N LYS A 153 -4.85 -1.26 68.63
CA LYS A 153 -3.74 -1.43 69.60
C LYS A 153 -3.89 -0.56 70.85
N SER A 154 -4.83 0.38 70.85
CA SER A 154 -5.21 1.20 72.01
C SER A 154 -6.21 0.47 72.90
#